data_AF-E6LYU0-F1
#
_entry.id   AF-E6LYU0-F1
#
_cell.length_a   1.000
_cell.length_b   1.000
_cell.length_c   1.000
_cell.angle_alpha   90.00
_cell.angle_beta   90.00
_cell.angle_gamma   90.00
#
_symmetry.space_group_name_H-M   'P 1'
#
loop_
_entity.id
_entity.type
_entity.pdbx_description
1 polymer ?
#
loop_
_entity_poly.entity_id
_entity_poly.type
_entity_poly.pdbx_seq_one_letter_code
_entity_poly.pdbx_strand_id
1 'polypeptide(L)'
;MIPGATATSYIDLVSGILRVRSVWRARVSLHERSRLLPYVLHHNREAVGPRVVTFLHDNHYHLCTQTSVQVAVGMGDQQLEAHLLLALIMAERFFSGVEADFPCNQDAEKDFSHHLLLPKQNVIQIVPGFSDNSLTAPVSVDSVAQAAARLDLRVYRDGTVLRLRDSDDLIVLRIFGEDTWLSTSLLVELGQPFLAENLFTAINELNTCNALGVTSVLGMRTQPYLRFDYLVSVGEGLSERQLDTEIVAGMSVTQNLAANLRKKAPALFL
;
A
#
# COMPACT_ATOMS: atom_id res chain seq x y z
N MET A 1 26.15 -3.46 -19.02
CA MET A 1 25.19 -3.58 -17.91
C MET A 1 24.26 -4.73 -18.23
N ILE A 2 24.08 -5.69 -17.32
CA ILE A 2 23.04 -6.71 -17.43
C ILE A 2 21.80 -6.11 -16.75
N PRO A 3 20.72 -5.81 -17.47
CA PRO A 3 19.44 -5.44 -16.86
C PRO A 3 18.91 -6.62 -16.02
N GLY A 4 18.40 -6.37 -14.83
CA GLY A 4 17.69 -7.38 -14.02
C GLY A 4 18.41 -7.95 -12.79
N ALA A 5 19.61 -7.48 -12.44
CA ALA A 5 20.31 -7.91 -11.22
C ALA A 5 20.25 -6.87 -10.08
N THR A 6 19.31 -5.92 -10.13
CA THR A 6 19.37 -4.70 -9.31
C THR A 6 18.65 -4.82 -7.98
N ALA A 7 17.80 -5.83 -7.78
CA ALA A 7 17.11 -6.07 -6.52
C ALA A 7 17.11 -7.55 -6.11
N THR A 8 17.05 -7.80 -4.80
CA THR A 8 16.87 -9.14 -4.22
C THR A 8 15.47 -9.25 -3.65
N SER A 9 14.66 -10.16 -4.20
CA SER A 9 13.27 -10.37 -3.81
C SER A 9 13.11 -11.50 -2.80
N TYR A 10 12.26 -11.28 -1.81
CA TYR A 10 11.89 -12.22 -0.76
C TYR A 10 10.38 -12.40 -0.78
N ILE A 11 9.95 -13.66 -0.74
CA ILE A 11 8.54 -14.01 -0.63
C ILE A 11 8.32 -14.64 0.73
N ASP A 12 7.32 -14.16 1.44
CA ASP A 12 6.94 -14.74 2.72
C ASP A 12 5.42 -14.73 2.89
N LEU A 13 4.91 -15.76 3.58
CA LEU A 13 3.50 -15.92 3.88
C LEU A 13 3.30 -15.63 5.37
N VAL A 14 2.48 -14.65 5.70
CA VAL A 14 2.15 -14.32 7.10
C VAL A 14 0.65 -14.25 7.25
N SER A 15 0.08 -15.24 7.94
CA SER A 15 -1.33 -15.28 8.33
C SER A 15 -2.30 -15.01 7.17
N GLY A 16 -2.13 -15.72 6.05
CA GLY A 16 -3.01 -15.57 4.88
C GLY A 16 -2.70 -14.35 3.99
N ILE A 17 -1.55 -13.72 4.18
CA ILE A 17 -1.05 -12.63 3.34
C ILE A 17 0.26 -13.09 2.70
N LEU A 18 0.26 -13.14 1.37
CA LEU A 18 1.48 -13.32 0.60
C LEU A 18 2.15 -11.97 0.42
N ARG A 19 3.44 -11.89 0.75
CA ARG A 19 4.21 -10.66 0.63
C ARG A 19 5.39 -10.90 -0.29
N VAL A 20 5.59 -9.97 -1.22
CA VAL A 20 6.77 -9.88 -2.08
C VAL A 20 7.50 -8.61 -1.69
N ARG A 21 8.73 -8.74 -1.20
CA ARG A 21 9.58 -7.62 -0.80
C ARG A 21 10.86 -7.65 -1.63
N SER A 22 11.15 -6.58 -2.35
CA SER A 22 12.38 -6.49 -3.15
C SER A 22 13.26 -5.39 -2.59
N VAL A 23 14.47 -5.75 -2.19
CA VAL A 23 15.48 -4.80 -1.69
C VAL A 23 16.39 -4.44 -2.85
N TRP A 24 16.47 -3.15 -3.16
CA TRP A 24 17.36 -2.65 -4.19
C TRP A 24 18.82 -2.76 -3.70
N ARG A 25 19.68 -3.32 -4.55
CA ARG A 25 21.09 -3.58 -4.25
C ARG A 25 21.94 -2.32 -4.33
N ALA A 26 21.46 -1.27 -4.99
CA ALA A 26 22.15 0.01 -4.98
C ALA A 26 21.67 0.89 -3.81
N ARG A 27 22.39 1.99 -3.59
CA ARG A 27 22.09 2.97 -2.55
C ARG A 27 22.22 4.40 -3.07
N VAL A 28 21.44 5.30 -2.48
CA VAL A 28 21.46 6.73 -2.78
C VAL A 28 22.13 7.48 -1.64
N SER A 29 22.99 8.46 -1.92
CA SER A 29 23.59 9.27 -0.85
C SER A 29 22.54 10.08 -0.08
N LEU A 30 22.76 10.30 1.23
CA LEU A 30 21.95 11.20 2.07
C LEU A 30 21.87 12.62 1.49
N HIS A 31 22.86 13.05 0.70
CA HIS A 31 22.84 14.36 0.04
C HIS A 31 21.67 14.53 -0.95
N GLU A 32 21.14 13.45 -1.50
CA GLU A 32 19.98 13.46 -2.42
C GLU A 32 18.64 13.46 -1.68
N ARG A 33 18.63 13.52 -0.33
CA ARG A 33 17.42 13.44 0.50
C ARG A 33 16.28 14.34 0.02
N SER A 34 16.58 15.59 -0.29
CA SER A 34 15.58 16.59 -0.69
C SER A 34 14.88 16.25 -2.01
N ARG A 35 15.49 15.41 -2.85
CA ARG A 35 14.90 14.91 -4.11
C ARG A 35 14.28 13.52 -3.93
N LEU A 36 14.93 12.64 -3.17
CA LEU A 36 14.52 11.24 -3.00
C LEU A 36 13.21 11.11 -2.21
N LEU A 37 13.07 11.83 -1.09
CA LEU A 37 11.87 11.67 -0.25
C LEU A 37 10.59 12.12 -0.97
N PRO A 38 10.56 13.27 -1.67
CA PRO A 38 9.41 13.64 -2.50
C PRO A 38 9.13 12.67 -3.64
N TYR A 39 10.17 12.09 -4.27
CA TYR A 39 10.02 11.08 -5.31
C TYR A 39 9.30 9.83 -4.78
N VAL A 40 9.73 9.32 -3.62
CA VAL A 40 9.12 8.16 -2.96
C VAL A 40 7.68 8.47 -2.51
N LEU A 41 7.43 9.65 -1.94
CA LEU A 41 6.08 10.07 -1.56
C LEU A 41 5.14 10.16 -2.75
N HIS A 42 5.63 10.70 -3.86
CA HIS A 42 4.86 10.79 -5.10
C HIS A 42 4.48 9.40 -5.60
N HIS A 43 5.45 8.48 -5.68
CA HIS A 43 5.19 7.08 -6.07
C HIS A 43 4.15 6.42 -5.16
N ASN A 44 4.34 6.48 -3.84
CA ASN A 44 3.40 5.87 -2.88
C ASN A 44 2.00 6.50 -2.89
N ARG A 45 1.85 7.71 -3.44
CA ARG A 45 0.56 8.41 -3.57
C ARG A 45 -0.16 8.03 -4.86
N GLU A 46 0.57 7.92 -5.97
CA GLU A 46 -0.01 7.73 -7.31
C GLU A 46 -0.09 6.25 -7.75
N ALA A 47 0.89 5.43 -7.35
CA ALA A 47 0.98 4.06 -7.78
C ALA A 47 0.12 3.13 -6.89
N VAL A 48 -0.55 2.16 -7.51
CA VAL A 48 -1.24 1.05 -6.82
C VAL A 48 -0.25 0.19 -6.03
N GLY A 49 0.97 0.08 -6.57
CA GLY A 49 2.07 -0.64 -5.96
C GLY A 49 3.32 -0.60 -6.84
N PRO A 50 4.41 -1.26 -6.41
CA PRO A 50 4.61 -1.66 -5.03
C PRO A 50 4.76 -0.42 -4.14
N ARG A 51 4.58 -0.60 -2.84
CA ARG A 51 4.89 0.44 -1.85
C ARG A 51 6.39 0.54 -1.72
N VAL A 52 6.90 1.73 -1.49
CA VAL A 52 8.34 1.96 -1.33
C VAL A 52 8.60 2.44 0.09
N VAL A 53 9.50 1.75 0.77
CA VAL A 53 10.05 2.15 2.06
C VAL A 53 11.54 2.45 1.91
N THR A 54 12.01 3.39 2.71
CA THR A 54 13.39 3.87 2.71
C THR A 54 14.05 3.54 4.05
N PHE A 55 15.33 3.22 4.02
CA PHE A 55 16.13 2.95 5.20
C PHE A 55 17.41 3.77 5.13
N LEU A 56 17.70 4.55 6.17
CA LEU A 56 18.93 5.32 6.27
C LEU A 56 19.98 4.50 7.03
N HIS A 57 21.12 4.21 6.40
CA HIS A 57 22.26 3.53 7.00
C HIS A 57 23.56 4.09 6.43
N ASP A 58 24.55 4.37 7.29
CA ASP A 58 25.86 4.91 6.90
C ASP A 58 25.81 6.06 5.88
N ASN A 59 24.94 7.05 6.11
CA ASN A 59 24.70 8.20 5.23
C ASN A 59 24.19 7.84 3.82
N HIS A 60 23.55 6.69 3.67
CA HIS A 60 22.94 6.26 2.44
C HIS A 60 21.50 5.78 2.66
N TYR A 61 20.65 6.06 1.69
CA TYR A 61 19.31 5.50 1.61
C TYR A 61 19.35 4.18 0.84
N HIS A 62 18.81 3.15 1.48
CA HIS A 62 18.45 1.87 0.89
C HIS A 62 16.95 1.86 0.63
N LEU A 63 16.55 1.30 -0.51
CA LEU A 63 15.14 1.25 -0.92
C LEU A 63 14.64 -0.19 -0.91
N CYS A 64 13.43 -0.37 -0.42
CA CYS A 64 12.72 -1.64 -0.51
C CYS A 64 11.31 -1.40 -1.03
N THR A 65 10.89 -2.24 -1.98
CA THR A 65 9.53 -2.30 -2.44
C THR A 65 8.78 -3.42 -1.73
N GLN A 66 7.48 -3.22 -1.47
CA GLN A 66 6.59 -4.21 -0.87
C GLN A 66 5.27 -4.26 -1.62
N THR A 67 4.93 -5.45 -2.09
CA THR A 67 3.58 -5.82 -2.54
C THR A 67 3.02 -6.85 -1.58
N SER A 68 1.77 -6.69 -1.19
CA SER A 68 1.10 -7.59 -0.26
C SER A 68 -0.27 -7.94 -0.83
N VAL A 69 -0.57 -9.23 -0.80
CA VAL A 69 -1.76 -9.81 -1.41
C VAL A 69 -2.45 -10.68 -0.38
N GLN A 70 -3.74 -10.42 -0.14
CA GLN A 70 -4.57 -11.27 0.68
C GLN A 70 -4.87 -12.57 -0.09
N VAL A 71 -4.40 -13.70 0.45
CA VAL A 71 -4.62 -15.04 -0.11
C VAL A 71 -5.57 -15.89 0.74
N ALA A 72 -6.04 -15.34 1.87
CA ALA A 72 -6.92 -16.02 2.83
C ALA A 72 -8.29 -16.45 2.26
N VAL A 73 -8.72 -15.86 1.13
CA VAL A 73 -10.04 -16.10 0.52
C VAL A 73 -10.01 -17.20 -0.56
N GLY A 74 -8.84 -17.82 -0.77
CA GLY A 74 -8.61 -18.79 -1.85
C GLY A 74 -8.22 -18.08 -3.14
N MET A 75 -6.93 -18.16 -3.48
CA MET A 75 -6.38 -17.64 -4.72
C MET A 75 -5.94 -18.83 -5.59
N GLY A 76 -6.40 -18.90 -6.84
CA GLY A 76 -5.97 -19.95 -7.76
C GLY A 76 -4.49 -19.79 -8.17
N ASP A 77 -3.83 -20.87 -8.57
CA ASP A 77 -2.40 -20.87 -8.91
C ASP A 77 -2.04 -19.85 -10.01
N GLN A 78 -2.88 -19.71 -11.04
CA GLN A 78 -2.66 -18.74 -12.12
C GLN A 78 -2.79 -17.28 -11.63
N GLN A 79 -3.76 -17.01 -10.74
CA GLN A 79 -3.92 -15.69 -10.14
C GLN A 79 -2.73 -15.37 -9.24
N LEU A 80 -2.27 -16.36 -8.46
CA LEU A 80 -1.08 -16.23 -7.63
C LEU A 80 0.17 -15.91 -8.47
N GLU A 81 0.40 -16.67 -9.54
CA GLU A 81 1.52 -16.46 -10.46
C GLU A 81 1.46 -15.06 -11.09
N ALA A 82 0.29 -14.65 -11.58
CA ALA A 82 0.09 -13.32 -12.16
C ALA A 82 0.37 -12.19 -11.15
N HIS A 83 -0.08 -12.33 -9.90
CA HIS A 83 0.19 -11.35 -8.84
C HIS A 83 1.69 -11.27 -8.51
N LEU A 84 2.38 -12.41 -8.42
CA LEU A 84 3.82 -12.46 -8.16
C LEU A 84 4.61 -11.80 -9.30
N LEU A 85 4.30 -12.14 -10.55
CA LEU A 85 4.94 -11.55 -11.73
C LEU A 85 4.70 -10.05 -11.80
N LEU A 86 3.45 -9.59 -11.61
CA LEU A 86 3.13 -8.18 -11.61
C LEU A 86 3.89 -7.44 -10.50
N ALA A 87 3.97 -7.99 -9.28
CA ALA A 87 4.72 -7.41 -8.18
C ALA A 87 6.21 -7.21 -8.54
N LEU A 88 6.83 -8.22 -9.16
CA LEU A 88 8.23 -8.16 -9.58
C LEU A 88 8.45 -7.14 -10.71
N ILE A 89 7.59 -7.12 -11.72
CA ILE A 89 7.67 -6.16 -12.84
C ILE A 89 7.53 -4.73 -12.33
N MET A 90 6.57 -4.47 -11.43
CA MET A 90 6.36 -3.12 -10.89
C MET A 90 7.53 -2.68 -9.98
N ALA A 91 8.13 -3.62 -9.23
CA ALA A 91 9.34 -3.34 -8.46
C ALA A 91 10.53 -2.99 -9.37
N GLU A 92 10.74 -3.77 -10.43
CA GLU A 92 11.80 -3.51 -11.42
C GLU A 92 11.61 -2.14 -12.07
N ARG A 93 10.40 -1.82 -12.54
CA ARG A 93 10.08 -0.51 -13.13
C ARG A 93 10.41 0.65 -12.17
N PHE A 94 10.06 0.50 -10.90
CA PHE A 94 10.38 1.52 -9.89
C PHE A 94 11.89 1.70 -9.74
N PHE A 95 12.64 0.61 -9.56
CA PHE A 95 14.09 0.68 -9.37
C PHE A 95 14.82 1.19 -10.62
N SER A 96 14.40 0.80 -11.82
CA SER A 96 14.95 1.37 -13.05
C SER A 96 14.72 2.89 -13.16
N GLY A 97 13.58 3.39 -12.68
CA GLY A 97 13.34 4.83 -12.59
C GLY A 97 14.30 5.52 -11.62
N VAL A 98 14.50 4.94 -10.43
CA VAL A 98 15.45 5.48 -9.45
C VAL A 98 16.88 5.46 -9.99
N GLU A 99 17.29 4.39 -10.66
CA GLU A 99 18.61 4.26 -11.31
C GLU A 99 18.85 5.35 -12.37
N ALA A 100 17.80 5.73 -13.10
CA ALA A 100 17.89 6.79 -14.11
C ALA A 100 17.97 8.19 -13.49
N ASP A 101 17.26 8.43 -12.38
CA ASP A 101 17.04 9.77 -11.85
C ASP A 101 18.02 10.17 -10.73
N PHE A 102 18.72 9.20 -10.13
CA PHE A 102 19.58 9.41 -8.97
C PHE A 102 20.99 8.82 -9.16
N PRO A 103 22.04 9.51 -8.68
CA PRO A 103 23.36 8.92 -8.60
C PRO A 103 23.36 7.76 -7.60
N CYS A 104 23.46 6.53 -8.13
CA CYS A 104 23.43 5.31 -7.33
C CYS A 104 24.80 4.61 -7.27
N ASN A 105 25.12 4.02 -6.12
CA ASN A 105 26.30 3.17 -5.97
C ASN A 105 25.88 1.69 -5.90
N GLN A 106 26.37 0.87 -6.85
CA GLN A 106 26.00 -0.54 -7.03
C GLN A 106 26.83 -1.53 -6.15
N ASP A 107 27.90 -1.07 -5.49
CA ASP A 107 28.82 -1.93 -4.73
C ASP A 107 28.37 -2.26 -3.29
N ALA A 108 27.06 -2.22 -2.98
CA ALA A 108 26.58 -2.38 -1.60
C ALA A 108 26.54 -3.85 -1.09
N GLU A 109 26.94 -4.84 -1.90
CA GLU A 109 26.84 -6.26 -1.53
C GLU A 109 27.74 -6.68 -0.33
N LYS A 110 28.79 -5.91 0.02
CA LYS A 110 29.75 -6.36 1.05
C LYS A 110 29.34 -6.13 2.51
N ASP A 111 28.56 -5.09 2.80
CA ASP A 111 28.39 -4.62 4.20
C ASP A 111 26.95 -4.67 4.73
N PHE A 112 25.97 -5.15 3.96
CA PHE A 112 24.57 -5.01 4.37
C PHE A 112 23.69 -6.24 4.17
N SER A 113 23.34 -6.89 5.29
CA SER A 113 22.41 -8.01 5.29
C SER A 113 20.99 -7.52 5.08
N HIS A 114 20.43 -7.84 3.91
CA HIS A 114 19.09 -7.42 3.46
C HIS A 114 17.99 -7.89 4.43
N HIS A 115 18.27 -8.89 5.26
CA HIS A 115 17.37 -9.38 6.31
C HIS A 115 17.08 -8.35 7.41
N LEU A 116 18.01 -7.42 7.71
CA LEU A 116 17.79 -6.37 8.72
C LEU A 116 16.79 -5.29 8.26
N LEU A 117 16.68 -5.09 6.95
CA LEU A 117 15.71 -4.18 6.35
C LEU A 117 14.29 -4.71 6.29
N LEU A 118 14.10 -5.98 6.65
CA LEU A 118 12.84 -6.69 6.46
C LEU A 118 12.25 -7.09 7.82
N PRO A 119 12.01 -6.13 8.75
CA PRO A 119 11.51 -6.46 10.07
C PRO A 119 10.20 -7.25 9.98
N LYS A 120 9.95 -8.09 10.98
CA LYS A 120 8.63 -8.72 11.12
C LYS A 120 7.59 -7.61 11.26
N GLN A 121 6.54 -7.70 10.45
CA GLN A 121 5.47 -6.71 10.45
C GLN A 121 4.33 -7.17 11.35
N ASN A 122 3.59 -6.19 11.85
CA ASN A 122 2.33 -6.45 12.49
C ASN A 122 1.31 -6.84 11.43
N VAL A 123 0.66 -7.97 11.62
CA VAL A 123 -0.49 -8.36 10.81
C VAL A 123 -1.75 -7.92 11.53
N ILE A 124 -2.54 -7.10 10.86
CA ILE A 124 -3.92 -6.86 11.27
C ILE A 124 -4.65 -8.16 10.93
N GLN A 125 -5.16 -8.86 11.95
CA GLN A 125 -6.01 -10.03 11.70
C GLN A 125 -7.24 -9.57 10.92
N ILE A 126 -7.41 -10.09 9.72
CA ILE A 126 -8.61 -9.89 8.92
C ILE A 126 -9.54 -11.06 9.19
N VAL A 127 -10.84 -10.80 9.21
CA VAL A 127 -11.86 -11.85 9.27
C VAL A 127 -11.60 -12.82 8.11
N PRO A 128 -11.42 -14.13 8.36
CA PRO A 128 -11.22 -15.10 7.28
C PRO A 128 -12.34 -14.96 6.26
N GLY A 129 -11.97 -14.69 5.00
CA GLY A 129 -12.95 -14.61 3.94
C GLY A 129 -13.62 -15.96 3.74
N PHE A 130 -14.94 -15.93 3.60
CA PHE A 130 -15.71 -17.14 3.30
C PHE A 130 -15.66 -17.37 1.80
N SER A 131 -15.04 -18.48 1.36
CA SER A 131 -15.37 -19.04 0.05
C SER A 131 -16.69 -19.76 0.17
N ASP A 132 -17.68 -19.33 -0.61
CA ASP A 132 -19.01 -19.95 -0.66
C ASP A 132 -19.25 -20.73 -1.96
N ASN A 133 -18.19 -21.01 -2.73
CA ASN A 133 -18.25 -21.65 -4.06
C ASN A 133 -19.20 -20.94 -5.06
N SER A 134 -19.55 -19.68 -4.81
CA SER A 134 -20.40 -18.92 -5.71
C SER A 134 -19.62 -18.45 -6.94
N LEU A 135 -20.35 -18.19 -8.03
CA LEU A 135 -19.78 -17.67 -9.26
C LEU A 135 -19.30 -16.22 -9.04
N THR A 136 -18.08 -15.91 -9.49
CA THR A 136 -17.58 -14.54 -9.50
C THR A 136 -18.25 -13.74 -10.61
N ALA A 137 -18.41 -12.44 -10.39
CA ALA A 137 -18.94 -11.50 -11.38
C ALA A 137 -18.05 -10.26 -11.47
N PRO A 138 -18.00 -9.56 -12.62
CA PRO A 138 -17.27 -8.31 -12.74
C PRO A 138 -17.70 -7.30 -11.68
N VAL A 139 -16.73 -6.66 -11.03
CA VAL A 139 -17.01 -5.65 -10.01
C VAL A 139 -17.18 -4.29 -10.67
N SER A 140 -18.36 -3.69 -10.52
CA SER A 140 -18.69 -2.37 -11.04
C SER A 140 -19.06 -1.43 -9.90
N VAL A 141 -19.16 -0.13 -10.21
CA VAL A 141 -19.56 0.88 -9.21
C VAL A 141 -20.94 0.56 -8.63
N ASP A 142 -21.82 -0.02 -9.45
CA ASP A 142 -23.16 -0.42 -9.03
C ASP A 142 -23.10 -1.65 -8.11
N SER A 143 -22.22 -2.63 -8.38
CA SER A 143 -22.07 -3.77 -7.48
C SER A 143 -21.47 -3.36 -6.12
N VAL A 144 -20.54 -2.39 -6.11
CA VAL A 144 -20.02 -1.80 -4.86
C VAL A 144 -21.09 -1.02 -4.12
N ALA A 145 -21.96 -0.28 -4.82
CA ALA A 145 -23.10 0.40 -4.19
C ALA A 145 -24.10 -0.58 -3.57
N GLN A 146 -24.39 -1.69 -4.27
CA GLN A 146 -25.23 -2.76 -3.75
C GLN A 146 -24.61 -3.45 -2.53
N ALA A 147 -23.30 -3.72 -2.57
CA ALA A 147 -22.56 -4.25 -1.43
C ALA A 147 -22.63 -3.30 -0.23
N ALA A 148 -22.41 -2.00 -0.45
CA ALA A 148 -22.56 -1.00 0.60
C ALA A 148 -23.99 -1.01 1.19
N ALA A 149 -25.02 -1.11 0.36
CA ALA A 149 -26.41 -1.20 0.84
C ALA A 149 -26.68 -2.49 1.65
N ARG A 150 -26.13 -3.64 1.23
CA ARG A 150 -26.23 -4.90 2.00
C ARG A 150 -25.53 -4.83 3.36
N LEU A 151 -24.45 -4.06 3.44
CA LEU A 151 -23.69 -3.81 4.66
C LEU A 151 -24.27 -2.66 5.51
N ASP A 152 -25.46 -2.16 5.18
CA ASP A 152 -26.10 -1.00 5.82
C ASP A 152 -25.23 0.28 5.80
N LEU A 153 -24.32 0.41 4.82
CA LEU A 153 -23.45 1.55 4.64
C LEU A 153 -24.09 2.57 3.71
N ARG A 154 -24.40 3.76 4.23
CA ARG A 154 -24.92 4.86 3.40
C ARG A 154 -23.82 5.50 2.58
N VAL A 155 -24.01 5.54 1.27
CA VAL A 155 -23.06 6.10 0.31
C VAL A 155 -23.58 7.34 -0.40
N TYR A 156 -22.70 8.31 -0.64
CA TYR A 156 -22.86 9.34 -1.67
C TYR A 156 -22.00 8.99 -2.88
N ARG A 157 -22.62 8.93 -4.06
CA ARG A 157 -21.92 8.56 -5.31
C ARG A 157 -21.51 9.80 -6.10
N ASP A 158 -20.27 9.78 -6.58
CA ASP A 158 -19.67 10.78 -7.46
C ASP A 158 -18.83 10.06 -8.53
N GLY A 159 -19.46 9.73 -9.67
CA GLY A 159 -18.83 8.90 -10.70
C GLY A 159 -18.49 7.49 -10.20
N THR A 160 -17.19 7.14 -10.20
CA THR A 160 -16.66 5.85 -9.70
C THR A 160 -16.26 5.88 -8.22
N VAL A 161 -16.56 6.98 -7.53
CA VAL A 161 -16.23 7.21 -6.12
C VAL A 161 -17.51 7.12 -5.29
N LEU A 162 -17.50 6.31 -4.23
CA LEU A 162 -18.57 6.23 -3.24
C LEU A 162 -18.03 6.68 -1.88
N ARG A 163 -18.60 7.74 -1.30
CA ARG A 163 -18.21 8.28 0.01
C ARG A 163 -19.17 7.79 1.07
N LEU A 164 -18.68 7.23 2.18
CA LEU A 164 -19.54 6.83 3.29
C LEU A 164 -20.04 8.06 4.05
N ARG A 165 -21.35 8.11 4.36
CA ARG A 165 -22.01 9.27 4.99
C ARG A 165 -22.04 9.24 6.51
N ASP A 166 -22.06 8.05 7.10
CA ASP A 166 -22.31 7.88 8.54
C ASP A 166 -21.01 7.61 9.34
N SER A 167 -19.85 7.91 8.76
CA SER A 167 -18.55 7.72 9.41
C SER A 167 -17.96 9.08 9.79
N ASP A 168 -17.58 9.24 11.06
CA ASP A 168 -16.83 10.42 11.53
C ASP A 168 -15.51 10.58 10.78
N ASP A 169 -14.91 9.46 10.37
CA ASP A 169 -13.75 9.44 9.50
C ASP A 169 -14.19 9.40 8.01
N LEU A 170 -13.54 10.16 7.12
CA LEU A 170 -13.87 10.22 5.69
C LEU A 170 -13.45 8.94 4.95
N ILE A 171 -14.33 7.93 4.91
CA ILE A 171 -14.12 6.68 4.16
C ILE A 171 -14.62 6.82 2.73
N VAL A 172 -13.80 6.38 1.78
CA VAL A 172 -14.05 6.42 0.34
C VAL A 172 -13.81 5.04 -0.28
N LEU A 173 -14.79 4.54 -1.02
CA LEU A 173 -14.66 3.38 -1.90
C LEU A 173 -14.45 3.88 -3.33
N ARG A 174 -13.47 3.33 -4.05
CA ARG A 174 -13.16 3.75 -5.42
C ARG A 174 -12.84 2.55 -6.29
N ILE A 175 -13.44 2.53 -7.49
CA ILE A 175 -13.01 1.65 -8.57
C ILE A 175 -12.17 2.45 -9.58
N PHE A 176 -11.07 1.86 -10.02
CA PHE A 176 -10.14 2.51 -10.96
C PHE A 176 -9.25 1.48 -11.70
N GLY A 177 -8.44 1.98 -12.64
CA GLY A 177 -7.53 1.14 -13.43
C GLY A 177 -8.29 0.22 -14.39
N GLU A 178 -9.22 0.78 -15.17
CA GLU A 178 -10.12 0.01 -16.06
C GLU A 178 -10.93 -1.04 -15.29
N ASP A 179 -11.42 -0.65 -14.12
CA ASP A 179 -12.24 -1.48 -13.22
C ASP A 179 -11.57 -2.75 -12.70
N THR A 180 -10.24 -2.76 -12.68
CA THR A 180 -9.46 -3.89 -12.15
C THR A 180 -9.09 -3.76 -10.68
N TRP A 181 -9.27 -2.59 -10.08
CA TRP A 181 -8.92 -2.32 -8.67
C TRP A 181 -10.06 -1.70 -7.89
N LEU A 182 -10.30 -2.24 -6.69
CA LEU A 182 -11.11 -1.64 -5.64
C LEU A 182 -10.18 -1.07 -4.55
N SER A 183 -10.37 0.19 -4.21
CA SER A 183 -9.75 0.84 -3.06
C SER A 183 -10.78 1.12 -1.98
N THR A 184 -10.46 0.76 -0.74
CA THR A 184 -11.09 1.33 0.46
C THR A 184 -10.08 2.27 1.10
N SER A 185 -10.40 3.57 1.14
CA SER A 185 -9.48 4.61 1.58
C SER A 185 -10.07 5.38 2.75
N LEU A 186 -9.28 5.56 3.80
CA LEU A 186 -9.61 6.45 4.92
C LEU A 186 -8.81 7.75 4.82
N LEU A 187 -9.50 8.88 4.86
CA LEU A 187 -8.89 10.21 4.86
C LEU A 187 -8.92 10.78 6.27
N VAL A 188 -7.76 11.19 6.77
CA VAL A 188 -7.60 11.82 8.08
C VAL A 188 -6.89 13.16 7.91
N GLU A 189 -7.53 14.22 8.36
CA GLU A 189 -6.94 15.55 8.38
C GLU A 189 -5.87 15.66 9.47
N LEU A 190 -4.79 16.37 9.19
CA LEU A 190 -3.72 16.64 10.15
C LEU A 190 -4.02 17.93 10.93
N GLY A 191 -3.73 17.93 12.24
CA GLY A 191 -4.12 19.01 13.16
C GLY A 191 -3.36 20.33 12.94
N GLN A 192 -2.14 20.26 12.42
CA GLN A 192 -1.25 21.40 12.20
C GLN A 192 -0.36 21.17 10.97
N PRO A 193 0.23 22.22 10.37
CA PRO A 193 1.24 22.06 9.33
C PRO A 193 2.52 21.41 9.88
N PHE A 194 3.01 20.35 9.22
CA PHE A 194 4.22 19.63 9.59
C PHE A 194 5.38 19.89 8.63
N LEU A 195 6.61 19.80 9.15
CA LEU A 195 7.79 19.66 8.31
C LEU A 195 7.68 18.35 7.50
N ALA A 196 7.82 18.46 6.18
CA ALA A 196 7.65 17.34 5.25
C ALA A 196 8.52 16.13 5.62
N GLU A 197 9.72 16.37 6.16
CA GLU A 197 10.65 15.32 6.59
C GLU A 197 10.13 14.53 7.80
N ASN A 198 9.58 15.19 8.81
CA ASN A 198 9.05 14.52 10.00
C ASN A 198 7.82 13.68 9.65
N LEU A 199 6.97 14.24 8.78
CA LEU A 199 5.81 13.54 8.26
C LEU A 199 6.23 12.30 7.44
N PHE A 200 7.25 12.45 6.60
CA PHE A 200 7.81 11.33 5.84
C PHE A 200 8.31 10.22 6.76
N THR A 201 9.12 10.55 7.77
CA THR A 201 9.69 9.55 8.69
C THR A 201 8.60 8.75 9.39
N ALA A 202 7.59 9.42 9.94
CA ALA A 202 6.47 8.76 10.62
C ALA A 202 5.69 7.82 9.69
N ILE A 203 5.44 8.24 8.45
CA ILE A 203 4.74 7.42 7.44
C ILE A 203 5.61 6.25 6.98
N ASN A 204 6.90 6.48 6.75
CA ASN A 204 7.85 5.47 6.32
C ASN A 204 7.94 4.36 7.38
N GLU A 205 8.08 4.70 8.66
CA GLU A 205 8.08 3.74 9.76
C GLU A 205 6.80 2.91 9.85
N LEU A 206 5.63 3.51 9.62
CA LEU A 206 4.37 2.76 9.56
C LEU A 206 4.35 1.77 8.41
N ASN A 207 4.70 2.24 7.21
CA ASN A 207 4.71 1.40 6.01
C ASN A 207 5.74 0.26 6.14
N THR A 208 6.86 0.49 6.84
CA THR A 208 7.85 -0.55 7.17
C THR A 208 7.29 -1.63 8.11
N CYS A 209 6.37 -1.29 9.02
CA CYS A 209 5.83 -2.22 10.00
C CYS A 209 4.49 -2.86 9.59
N ASN A 210 3.96 -2.54 8.42
CA ASN A 210 2.59 -2.88 8.05
C ASN A 210 2.49 -3.77 6.81
N ALA A 211 1.83 -4.92 6.98
CA ALA A 211 1.59 -5.87 5.91
C ALA A 211 0.36 -5.55 5.05
N LEU A 212 -0.60 -4.78 5.58
CA LEU A 212 -1.91 -4.56 4.94
C LEU A 212 -2.24 -3.08 4.87
N GLY A 213 -2.37 -2.57 3.66
CA GLY A 213 -2.76 -1.16 3.42
C GLY A 213 -1.63 -0.10 3.47
N VAL A 214 -1.72 0.98 2.68
CA VAL A 214 -0.67 2.02 2.53
C VAL A 214 -1.03 3.23 3.35
N THR A 215 -0.05 3.89 3.98
CA THR A 215 -0.22 5.29 4.40
C THR A 215 0.48 6.22 3.41
N SER A 216 -0.25 7.21 2.88
CA SER A 216 0.26 8.21 1.93
C SER A 216 -0.24 9.61 2.28
N VAL A 217 0.45 10.65 1.76
CA VAL A 217 0.07 12.06 1.99
C VAL A 217 -0.67 12.60 0.77
N LEU A 218 -1.84 13.21 1.00
CA LEU A 218 -2.63 13.95 0.04
C LEU A 218 -2.63 15.45 0.38
N GLY A 219 -2.41 16.31 -0.63
CA GLY A 219 -2.39 17.76 -0.44
C GLY A 219 -1.12 18.26 0.27
N MET A 220 -0.46 19.28 -0.29
CA MET A 220 0.85 19.75 0.22
C MET A 220 0.87 21.24 0.58
N ARG A 221 -0.26 21.96 0.54
CA ARG A 221 -0.22 23.44 0.55
C ARG A 221 -0.91 24.16 1.71
N THR A 222 -1.90 23.58 2.39
CA THR A 222 -2.58 24.29 3.50
C THR A 222 -3.01 23.37 4.63
N GLN A 223 -3.59 22.20 4.32
CA GLN A 223 -3.93 21.14 5.29
C GLN A 223 -3.68 19.78 4.65
N PRO A 224 -2.55 19.11 4.96
CA PRO A 224 -2.28 17.78 4.43
C PRO A 224 -3.24 16.75 5.03
N TYR A 225 -3.77 15.89 4.17
CA TYR A 225 -4.53 14.72 4.57
C TYR A 225 -3.62 13.49 4.53
N LEU A 226 -3.80 12.60 5.49
CA LEU A 226 -3.30 11.25 5.39
C LEU A 226 -4.35 10.37 4.74
N ARG A 227 -3.95 9.63 3.72
CA ARG A 227 -4.76 8.59 3.10
C ARG A 227 -4.22 7.23 3.52
N PHE A 228 -5.08 6.44 4.14
CA PHE A 228 -4.84 5.04 4.44
C PHE A 228 -5.60 4.19 3.42
N ASP A 229 -4.92 3.42 2.59
CA ASP A 229 -5.53 2.66 1.50
C ASP A 229 -5.48 1.16 1.76
N TYR A 230 -6.58 0.45 1.53
CA TYR A 230 -6.62 -0.99 1.33
C TYR A 230 -7.03 -1.27 -0.13
N LEU A 231 -6.22 -2.04 -0.85
CA LEU A 231 -6.35 -2.26 -2.30
C LEU A 231 -6.58 -3.73 -2.59
N VAL A 232 -7.56 -4.03 -3.44
CA VAL A 232 -7.94 -5.38 -3.85
C VAL A 232 -8.05 -5.42 -5.36
N SER A 233 -7.45 -6.45 -5.96
CA SER A 233 -7.64 -6.76 -7.38
C SER A 233 -9.02 -7.37 -7.59
N VAL A 234 -9.80 -6.79 -8.51
CA VAL A 234 -11.17 -7.21 -8.84
C VAL A 234 -11.35 -7.54 -10.31
N GLY A 235 -10.26 -7.55 -11.10
CA GLY A 235 -10.31 -7.76 -12.56
C GLY A 235 -10.87 -9.13 -12.98
N GLU A 236 -10.67 -10.18 -12.18
CA GLU A 236 -11.24 -11.52 -12.41
C GLU A 236 -12.69 -11.65 -11.88
N GLY A 237 -13.24 -10.56 -11.37
CA GLY A 237 -14.52 -10.54 -10.67
C GLY A 237 -14.44 -11.08 -9.25
N LEU A 238 -15.46 -10.75 -8.45
CA LEU A 238 -15.66 -11.25 -7.09
C LEU A 238 -17.09 -11.75 -6.97
N SER A 239 -17.33 -12.70 -6.08
CA SER A 239 -18.70 -12.97 -5.64
C SER A 239 -19.22 -11.85 -4.74
N GLU A 240 -20.54 -11.80 -4.53
CA GLU A 240 -21.14 -10.80 -3.64
C GLU A 240 -20.56 -10.86 -2.22
N ARG A 241 -20.39 -12.06 -1.67
CA ARG A 241 -19.82 -12.22 -0.31
C ARG A 241 -18.35 -11.87 -0.24
N GLN A 242 -17.57 -12.17 -1.28
CA GLN A 242 -16.18 -11.74 -1.37
C GLN A 242 -16.10 -10.22 -1.40
N LEU A 243 -16.91 -9.56 -2.23
CA LEU A 243 -16.95 -8.11 -2.30
C LEU A 243 -17.33 -7.48 -0.95
N ASP A 244 -18.36 -8.00 -0.28
CA ASP A 244 -18.79 -7.53 1.03
C ASP A 244 -17.66 -7.70 2.07
N THR A 245 -16.98 -8.84 2.06
CA THR A 245 -15.83 -9.13 2.94
C THR A 245 -14.68 -8.16 2.71
N GLU A 246 -14.32 -7.90 1.46
CA GLU A 246 -13.19 -7.03 1.11
C GLU A 246 -13.46 -5.56 1.48
N ILE A 247 -14.72 -5.09 1.41
CA ILE A 247 -15.11 -3.76 1.89
C ILE A 247 -14.97 -3.68 3.42
N VAL A 248 -15.49 -4.65 4.16
CA VAL A 248 -15.40 -4.68 5.63
C VAL A 248 -13.95 -4.81 6.12
N ALA A 249 -13.17 -5.67 5.45
CA ALA A 249 -11.73 -5.81 5.69
C ALA A 249 -11.01 -4.49 5.43
N GLY A 250 -11.30 -3.81 4.32
CA GLY A 250 -10.72 -2.53 3.97
C GLY A 250 -11.01 -1.44 5.00
N MET A 251 -12.25 -1.34 5.47
CA MET A 251 -12.62 -0.39 6.54
C MET A 251 -11.83 -0.69 7.82
N SER A 252 -11.80 -1.96 8.24
CA SER A 252 -11.09 -2.40 9.44
C SER A 252 -9.60 -2.12 9.36
N VAL A 253 -8.96 -2.45 8.24
CA VAL A 253 -7.53 -2.22 8.00
C VAL A 253 -7.23 -0.73 8.07
N THR A 254 -7.93 0.09 7.28
CA THR A 254 -7.64 1.53 7.19
C THR A 254 -7.84 2.26 8.52
N GLN A 255 -8.88 1.90 9.29
CA GLN A 255 -9.09 2.42 10.65
C GLN A 255 -7.98 1.98 11.62
N ASN A 256 -7.55 0.72 11.57
CA ASN A 256 -6.44 0.23 12.39
C ASN A 256 -5.13 0.95 12.06
N LEU A 257 -4.87 1.25 10.79
CA LEU A 257 -3.69 2.02 10.39
C LEU A 257 -3.74 3.44 10.93
N ALA A 258 -4.88 4.12 10.82
CA ALA A 258 -5.07 5.44 11.40
C ALA A 258 -4.90 5.43 12.93
N ALA A 259 -5.50 4.47 13.63
CA ALA A 259 -5.37 4.32 15.08
C ALA A 259 -3.92 4.07 15.51
N ASN A 260 -3.20 3.21 14.78
CA ASN A 260 -1.79 2.94 15.03
C ASN A 260 -0.92 4.19 14.82
N LEU A 261 -1.21 5.00 13.79
CA LEU A 261 -0.50 6.26 13.59
C LEU A 261 -0.79 7.25 14.72
N ARG A 262 -2.06 7.41 15.11
CA ARG A 262 -2.46 8.26 16.24
C ARG A 262 -1.74 7.86 17.53
N LYS A 263 -1.52 6.56 17.76
CA LYS A 263 -0.77 6.06 18.92
C LYS A 263 0.74 6.32 18.82
N LYS A 264 1.35 6.12 17.65
CA LYS A 264 2.81 6.26 17.47
C LYS A 264 3.26 7.72 17.33
N ALA A 265 2.45 8.55 16.70
CA ALA A 265 2.76 9.94 16.41
C ALA A 265 1.56 10.83 16.78
N PRO A 266 1.18 10.89 18.08
CA PRO A 266 0.01 11.66 18.52
C PRO A 266 0.11 13.14 18.16
N ALA A 267 1.34 13.69 18.17
CA ALA A 267 1.62 15.07 17.78
C ALA A 267 1.16 15.43 16.35
N LEU A 268 0.89 14.45 15.47
CA LEU A 268 0.35 14.69 14.13
C LEU A 268 -1.13 15.14 14.13
N PHE A 269 -1.85 14.87 15.21
CA PHE A 269 -3.31 15.05 15.32
C PHE A 269 -3.72 16.03 16.42
N LEU A 270 -2.76 16.70 17.06
CA LEU A 270 -2.95 17.72 18.09
C LEU A 270 -2.86 19.14 17.52
#